data_AF-A0A1M7IAU8-F1
#
_entry.id   AF-A0A1M7IAU8-F1
#
_cell.length_a   1.000
_cell.length_b   1.000
_cell.length_c   1.000
_cell.angle_alpha   90.00
_cell.angle_beta   90.00
_cell.angle_gamma   90.00
#
_symmetry.space_group_name_H-M   'P 1'
#
loop_
_entity.id
_entity.type
_entity.pdbx_description
1 polymer ?
#
loop_
_entity_poly.entity_id
_entity_poly.type
_entity_poly.pdbx_seq_one_letter_code
_entity_poly.pdbx_strand_id
1 'polypeptide(L)' 'MLFSQMALMHIILHILSVIFCFWLLQGLNIQRLFLKGETGRIILLLIVISVLLGSALSNFIMDFFYLVQDASLIFN' A
#
# COMPACT_ATOMS: atom_id res chain seq x y z
N MET A 1 11.34 -19.28 15.08
CA MET A 1 10.24 -19.51 14.13
C MET A 1 9.33 -18.29 13.95
N LEU A 2 9.09 -17.47 14.99
CA LEU A 2 8.23 -16.26 14.92
C LEU A 2 8.66 -15.20 13.87
N PHE A 3 9.96 -14.90 13.75
CA PHE A 3 10.46 -13.90 12.80
C PHE A 3 10.18 -14.25 11.33
N SER A 4 10.13 -15.54 11.00
CA SER A 4 9.81 -15.99 9.63
C SER A 4 8.34 -15.76 9.28
N GLN A 5 7.43 -15.97 10.24
CA GLN A 5 6.00 -15.71 10.05
C GLN A 5 5.70 -14.21 9.91
N MET A 6 6.36 -13.37 10.72
CA MET A 6 6.24 -11.91 10.61
C MET A 6 6.76 -11.40 9.25
N ALA A 7 7.90 -11.92 8.76
CA ALA A 7 8.43 -11.55 7.46
C ALA A 7 7.53 -11.98 6.30
N LEU A 8 6.96 -13.18 6.35
CA LEU A 8 5.99 -13.66 5.36
C LEU A 8 4.72 -12.81 5.36
N MET A 9 4.19 -12.48 6.54
CA MET A 9 3.04 -11.59 6.67
C MET A 9 3.33 -10.23 6.05
N HIS A 10 4.50 -9.64 6.33
CA HIS A 10 4.91 -8.35 5.79
C HIS A 10 4.97 -8.36 4.25
N ILE A 11 5.54 -9.40 3.64
CA ILE A 11 5.63 -9.53 2.18
C ILE A 11 4.24 -9.65 1.54
N ILE A 12 3.37 -10.49 2.12
CA ILE A 12 2.01 -10.68 1.62
C ILE A 12 1.22 -9.37 1.71
N LEU A 13 1.33 -8.67 2.83
CA LEU A 13 0.68 -7.37 3.05
C LEU A 13 1.14 -6.32 2.05
N HIS A 14 2.44 -6.30 1.77
CA HIS A 14 3.04 -5.37 0.81
C HIS A 14 2.49 -5.59 -0.60
N ILE A 15 2.45 -6.86 -1.05
CA ILE A 15 1.90 -7.22 -2.36
C ILE A 15 0.41 -6.88 -2.46
N LEU A 16 -0.38 -7.24 -1.44
CA LEU A 16 -1.82 -6.94 -1.41
C LEU A 16 -2.09 -5.43 -1.40
N SER A 17 -1.31 -4.66 -0.66
CA SER A 17 -1.43 -3.21 -0.58
C SER A 17 -1.12 -2.52 -1.91
N VAL A 18 -0.10 -2.98 -2.63
CA VAL A 18 0.25 -2.48 -3.97
C VAL A 18 -0.86 -2.80 -4.98
N ILE A 19 -1.40 -4.03 -4.96
CA ILE A 19 -2.52 -4.41 -5.84
C ILE A 19 -3.76 -3.57 -5.53
N PHE A 20 -4.07 -3.36 -4.25
CA PHE A 20 -5.21 -2.55 -3.82
C PHE A 20 -5.09 -1.10 -4.26
N CYS A 21 -3.91 -0.47 -4.07
CA CYS A 21 -3.66 0.89 -4.56
C CYS A 21 -3.76 0.99 -6.09
N PHE A 22 -3.29 -0.03 -6.82
CA PHE A 22 -3.41 -0.06 -8.27
C PHE A 22 -4.86 -0.12 -8.72
N TRP A 23 -5.68 -0.91 -8.03
CA TRP A 23 -7.13 -0.98 -8.23
C TRP A 23 -7.84 0.35 -7.93
N LEU A 24 -7.46 0.98 -6.82
CA LEU A 24 -8.03 2.25 -6.36
C LEU A 24 -7.71 3.40 -7.34
N LEU A 25 -6.48 3.43 -7.86
CA LEU A 25 -6.05 4.42 -8.87
C LEU A 25 -6.71 4.19 -10.24
N GLN A 26 -6.96 2.95 -10.65
CA GLN A 26 -7.78 2.67 -11.83
C GLN A 26 -9.22 3.18 -11.66
N GLY A 27 -9.80 3.01 -10.47
CA GLY A 27 -11.15 3.48 -10.14
C GLY A 27 -11.29 5.01 -10.09
N LEU A 28 -10.22 5.73 -9.73
CA LEU A 28 -10.23 7.19 -9.62
C LEU A 28 -10.31 7.94 -10.96
N ASN A 29 -10.32 7.23 -12.09
CA ASN A 29 -10.49 7.79 -13.44
C ASN A 29 -9.59 9.02 -13.66
N ILE A 30 -8.34 8.93 -13.21
CA ILE A 30 -7.39 10.04 -13.13
C ILE A 30 -7.12 10.66 -14.52
N GLN A 31 -7.37 9.91 -15.59
CA GLN A 31 -7.37 10.41 -16.97
C GLN A 31 -8.40 11.53 -17.24
N ARG A 32 -9.50 11.60 -16.49
CA ARG A 32 -10.48 12.70 -16.58
C ARG A 32 -10.05 13.95 -15.81
N LEU A 33 -9.28 13.79 -14.73
CA LEU A 33 -8.80 14.91 -13.91
C LEU A 33 -7.68 15.69 -14.60
N PHE A 34 -6.87 15.02 -15.41
CA PHE A 34 -5.82 15.68 -16.18
C PHE A 34 -6.32 16.03 -17.60
N LEU A 35 -6.82 17.26 -17.76
CA LEU A 35 -7.18 17.82 -19.06
C LEU A 35 -5.97 17.78 -20.03
N LYS A 36 -6.05 16.96 -21.08
CA LYS A 36 -5.36 17.09 -22.39
C LYS A 36 -3.90 17.60 -22.36
N GLY A 37 -3.05 17.04 -21.51
CA GLY A 37 -1.61 17.32 -21.52
C GLY A 37 -0.80 16.06 -21.31
N GLU A 38 -0.03 15.63 -22.31
CA GLU A 38 0.94 14.52 -22.28
C GLU A 38 0.54 13.29 -21.44
N THR A 39 -0.38 12.48 -21.96
CA THR A 39 -0.88 11.22 -21.35
C THR A 39 0.24 10.30 -20.85
N GLY A 40 1.38 10.26 -21.54
CA GLY A 40 2.52 9.42 -21.13
C GLY A 40 3.13 9.80 -19.79
N ARG A 41 3.24 11.09 -19.47
CA ARG A 41 3.82 11.56 -18.20
C ARG A 41 2.89 11.30 -17.02
N ILE A 42 1.58 11.47 -17.23
CA ILE A 42 0.57 11.22 -16.20
C ILE A 42 0.52 9.73 -15.84
N ILE A 43 0.64 8.84 -16.82
CA ILE A 43 0.67 7.38 -16.58
C ILE A 43 1.91 6.97 -15.77
N LEU A 44 3.08 7.53 -16.09
CA LEU A 44 4.30 7.29 -15.29
C LEU A 44 4.14 7.80 -13.85
N LEU A 45 3.57 9.00 -13.68
CA LEU A 45 3.31 9.59 -12.37
C LEU A 45 2.32 8.74 -11.56
N LEU A 46 1.28 8.20 -12.22
CA LEU A 46 0.30 7.28 -11.63
C LEU A 46 0.94 5.99 -11.12
N ILE A 47 1.84 5.38 -11.89
CA ILE A 47 2.55 4.16 -11.48
C ILE A 47 3.40 4.44 -10.23
N VAL A 48 4.16 5.55 -10.25
CA VAL A 48 4.99 5.94 -9.10
C VAL A 48 4.13 6.22 -7.86
N ILE A 49 3.02 6.95 -8.02
CA ILE A 49 2.06 7.21 -6.94
C ILE A 49 1.46 5.90 -6.41
N SER A 50 1.11 4.95 -7.29
CA SER A 50 0.57 3.65 -6.89
C SER A 50 1.52 2.87 -6.02
N VAL A 51 2.80 2.84 -6.38
CA VAL A 51 3.83 2.12 -5.62
C VAL A 51 4.12 2.83 -4.30
N LEU A 52 4.20 4.16 -4.30
CA LEU A 52 4.38 4.95 -3.08
C LEU A 52 3.22 4.77 -2.09
N LEU A 53 1.98 4.89 -2.56
CA LEU A 53 0.79 4.69 -1.74
C LEU A 53 0.67 3.25 -1.25
N GLY A 54 0.93 2.26 -2.12
CA GLY A 54 0.94 0.85 -1.74
C GLY A 54 1.98 0.54 -0.66
N SER A 55 3.16 1.14 -0.77
CA SER A 55 4.22 1.00 0.25
C SER A 55 3.84 1.68 1.57
N ALA A 56 3.32 2.91 1.52
CA ALA A 56 2.86 3.63 2.70
C ALA A 56 1.73 2.89 3.43
N LEU A 57 0.75 2.36 2.69
CA LEU A 57 -0.36 1.60 3.24
C LEU A 57 0.11 0.27 3.85
N SER A 58 1.08 -0.41 3.23
CA SER A 58 1.69 -1.61 3.79
C SER A 58 2.37 -1.34 5.12
N ASN A 59 3.17 -0.27 5.21
CA ASN A 59 3.84 0.11 6.45
C ASN A 59 2.82 0.49 7.53
N PHE A 60 1.78 1.25 7.17
CA PHE A 60 0.71 1.62 8.09
C PHE A 60 0.00 0.41 8.71
N ILE A 61 -0.35 -0.59 7.89
CA ILE A 61 -1.02 -1.79 8.41
C ILE A 61 -0.06 -2.58 9.32
N MET A 62 1.24 -2.61 9.01
CA MET A 62 2.22 -3.28 9.88
C MET A 62 2.40 -2.55 11.21
N ASP A 63 2.52 -1.22 11.20
CA ASP A 63 2.58 -0.41 12.42
C ASP A 63 1.33 -0.63 13.26
N PHE A 64 0.15 -0.69 12.63
CA PHE A 64 -1.10 -1.02 13.31
C PHE A 64 -1.07 -2.42 13.93
N PHE A 65 -0.54 -3.42 13.21
CA PHE A 65 -0.43 -4.77 13.72
C PHE A 65 0.53 -4.87 14.92
N TYR A 66 1.67 -4.18 14.87
CA TYR A 66 2.60 -4.06 16.00
C TYR A 66 1.93 -3.39 17.20
N LEU A 67 1.22 -2.29 16.99
CA LEU A 67 0.50 -1.59 18.05
C LEU A 67 -0.51 -2.51 18.76
N VAL A 68 -1.28 -3.29 17.98
CA VAL A 68 -2.24 -4.25 18.53
C VAL A 68 -1.54 -5.40 19.27
N GLN A 69 -0.41 -5.88 18.76
CA GLN A 69 0.38 -6.93 19.40
C GLN A 69 0.97 -6.45 20.74
N ASP A 70 1.54 -5.25 20.77
CA ASP A 70 2.07 -4.63 21.99
C ASP A 70 0.96 -4.38 23.02
N ALA A 71 -0.21 -3.90 22.58
CA ALA A 71 -1.36 -3.74 23.48
C ALA A 71 -1.80 -5.08 24.08
N SER A 72 -1.88 -6.14 23.27
CA SER A 72 -2.25 -7.49 23.74
C SER A 72 -1.29 -8.02 24.82
N LEU A 73 0.00 -7.71 24.72
CA LEU A 73 1.01 -8.08 25.71
C LEU A 73 0.89 -7.34 27.04
N ILE A 74 0.29 -6.14 27.04
CA ILE A 74 0.04 -5.36 28.27
C ILE A 74 -1.23 -5.85 28.99
N PHE A 75 -2.20 -6.40 28.25
CA PHE A 75 -3.47 -6.91 28.78
C PHE A 75 -3.46 -8.41 29.13
N ASN A 76 -2.31 -9.09 29.04
CA ASN A 76 -2.11 -10.49 29.41
C ASN A 76 -1.07 -10.62 30.53
#